data_AF-A0AAD8EAL5-F1
#
_entry.id   AF-A0AAD8EAL5-F1
#
_cell.length_a   1.000
_cell.length_b   1.000
_cell.length_c   1.000
_cell.angle_alpha   90.00
_cell.angle_beta   90.00
_cell.angle_gamma   90.00
#
_symmetry.space_group_name_H-M   'P 1'
#
loop_
_entity.id
_entity.type
_entity.pdbx_description
1 polymer ?
#
loop_
_entity_poly.entity_id
_entity_poly.type
_entity_poly.pdbx_seq_one_letter_code
_entity_poly.pdbx_strand_id
1 'polypeptide(L)'
;SKLILRSVSGYFKSGNLTAILGPSGAGKSTLLNVLAGCRHEDTTGSILINGKPRNIMQFRKMSRYIMQEDMLQPHLSVEEIMLIAAHLKLGNELSTEKKIIAVREILEMLSLLKCKDTKTTLLSGGERKRVSIALELVNNPPVIFLDEPTTGLDDLSSSQCIRMLKMLAQQGRTIICSIHTPSAKMFSMFDHVYVVSAGQCVYQGLGNLIVPFLASLNLHCPRHFNPADFIIEVSCGEYGDHLDKMVSAVENGGCYCWSPNLPSDVENKNELSSKSLDVNADDVDNSIVISDQNSYEDDCMKYNFNCSFLGQVKLITNRMLLQSIRDKMTKIQYASLLFEKIPGQG
;
A
#
# COMPACT_ATOMS: atom_id res chain seq x y z
N SER A 1 -3.94 -21.87 -16.97
CA SER A 1 -3.88 -20.66 -16.13
C SER A 1 -3.11 -19.58 -16.88
N LYS A 2 -3.55 -18.32 -16.86
CA LYS A 2 -2.84 -17.21 -17.52
C LYS A 2 -1.78 -16.68 -16.56
N LEU A 3 -0.50 -16.75 -16.94
CA LEU A 3 0.61 -16.21 -16.15
C LEU A 3 0.56 -14.67 -16.17
N ILE A 4 0.44 -14.05 -14.99
CA ILE A 4 0.31 -12.58 -14.86
C ILE A 4 1.66 -11.93 -14.57
N LEU A 5 2.47 -12.50 -13.67
CA LEU A 5 3.82 -12.04 -13.35
C LEU A 5 4.84 -13.09 -13.81
N ARG A 6 5.95 -12.64 -14.38
CA ARG A 6 6.95 -13.49 -15.03
C ARG A 6 8.31 -13.29 -14.33
N SER A 7 8.56 -14.09 -13.29
CA SER A 7 9.86 -14.16 -12.59
C SER A 7 10.45 -12.81 -12.18
N VAL A 8 9.62 -11.91 -11.65
CA VAL A 8 10.04 -10.57 -11.25
C VAL A 8 10.92 -10.60 -9.99
N SER A 9 11.97 -9.80 -9.97
CA SER A 9 12.90 -9.62 -8.86
C SER A 9 12.88 -8.18 -8.37
N GLY A 10 13.30 -7.92 -7.13
CA GLY A 10 13.45 -6.55 -6.67
C GLY A 10 13.60 -6.37 -5.17
N TYR A 11 13.67 -5.11 -4.72
CA TYR A 11 13.73 -4.80 -3.29
C TYR A 11 12.93 -3.54 -2.94
N PHE A 12 12.49 -3.49 -1.68
CA PHE A 12 11.79 -2.35 -1.08
C PHE A 12 12.42 -2.05 0.28
N LYS A 13 12.62 -0.76 0.59
CA LYS A 13 13.36 -0.31 1.77
C LYS A 13 12.50 0.52 2.70
N SER A 14 12.69 0.35 4.00
CA SER A 14 12.13 1.22 5.03
C SER A 14 12.72 2.62 4.96
N GLY A 15 11.91 3.60 5.31
CA GLY A 15 12.23 5.00 5.05
C GLY A 15 11.81 5.46 3.65
N ASN A 16 11.60 4.53 2.72
CA ASN A 16 11.32 4.86 1.33
C ASN A 16 9.82 4.80 1.00
N LEU A 17 9.37 5.80 0.25
CA LEU A 17 8.14 5.75 -0.51
C LEU A 17 8.45 5.23 -1.93
N THR A 18 7.95 4.04 -2.25
CA THR A 18 8.13 3.40 -3.56
C THR A 18 6.89 3.51 -4.43
N ALA A 19 7.05 3.98 -5.67
CA ALA A 19 6.02 3.90 -6.71
C ALA A 19 6.21 2.65 -7.57
N ILE A 20 5.14 1.84 -7.69
CA ILE A 20 5.01 0.84 -8.74
C ILE A 20 4.27 1.47 -9.92
N LEU A 21 4.99 1.68 -11.01
CA LEU A 21 4.48 2.28 -12.25
C LEU A 21 4.26 1.22 -13.32
N GLY A 22 3.51 1.59 -14.35
CA GLY A 22 3.27 0.73 -15.51
C GLY A 22 1.87 0.90 -16.08
N PRO A 23 1.63 0.41 -17.32
CA PRO A 23 0.34 0.54 -17.97
C PRO A 23 -0.77 -0.23 -17.24
N SER A 24 -2.02 0.09 -17.58
CA SER A 24 -3.17 -0.70 -17.17
C SER A 24 -2.99 -2.16 -17.58
N GLY A 25 -3.31 -3.09 -16.67
CA GLY A 25 -3.16 -4.53 -16.92
C GLY A 25 -1.72 -5.06 -16.87
N ALA A 26 -0.70 -4.24 -16.57
CA ALA A 26 0.69 -4.69 -16.47
C ALA A 26 0.97 -5.70 -15.33
N GLY A 27 0.09 -5.79 -14.33
CA GLY A 27 0.27 -6.65 -13.16
C GLY A 27 0.58 -5.92 -11.86
N LYS A 28 0.51 -4.58 -11.80
CA LYS A 28 0.80 -3.77 -10.59
C LYS A 28 0.04 -4.23 -9.34
N SER A 29 -1.29 -4.29 -9.41
CA SER A 29 -2.14 -4.75 -8.30
C SER A 29 -1.91 -6.23 -7.99
N THR A 30 -1.56 -7.04 -8.99
CA THR A 30 -1.18 -8.45 -8.75
C THR A 30 0.12 -8.54 -7.96
N LEU A 31 1.14 -7.75 -8.32
CA LEU A 31 2.40 -7.66 -7.60
C LEU A 31 2.17 -7.20 -6.15
N LEU A 32 1.40 -6.12 -5.94
CA LEU A 32 1.06 -5.66 -4.59
C LEU A 32 0.36 -6.76 -3.76
N ASN A 33 -0.61 -7.47 -4.35
CA ASN A 33 -1.34 -8.54 -3.65
C ASN A 33 -0.44 -9.72 -3.27
N VAL A 34 0.51 -10.08 -4.14
CA VAL A 34 1.51 -11.12 -3.86
C VAL A 34 2.44 -10.66 -2.73
N LEU A 35 2.94 -9.43 -2.78
CA LEU A 35 3.82 -8.86 -1.75
C LEU A 35 3.14 -8.75 -0.38
N ALA A 36 1.88 -8.32 -0.34
CA ALA A 36 1.07 -8.24 0.88
C ALA A 36 0.66 -9.61 1.45
N GLY A 37 0.83 -10.69 0.69
CA GLY A 37 0.39 -12.02 1.08
C GLY A 37 -1.13 -12.20 1.03
N CYS A 38 -1.83 -11.39 0.23
CA CYS A 38 -3.26 -11.55 -0.07
C CYS A 38 -3.50 -12.70 -1.07
N ARG A 39 -2.50 -13.03 -1.90
CA ARG A 39 -2.52 -14.12 -2.87
C ARG A 39 -1.32 -15.05 -2.65
N HIS A 40 -1.55 -16.36 -2.52
CA HIS A 40 -0.49 -17.34 -2.22
C HIS A 40 -0.58 -18.67 -3.00
N GLU A 41 -1.77 -19.11 -3.38
CA GLU A 41 -1.96 -20.50 -3.84
C GLU A 41 -1.41 -20.78 -5.26
N ASP A 42 -1.19 -19.75 -6.08
CA ASP A 42 -0.70 -19.87 -7.47
C ASP A 42 0.64 -19.14 -7.72
N THR A 43 1.47 -18.95 -6.70
CA THR A 43 2.70 -18.15 -6.78
C THR A 43 3.94 -19.00 -6.55
N THR A 44 4.94 -18.86 -7.41
CA THR A 44 6.30 -19.42 -7.25
C THR A 44 7.31 -18.32 -6.93
N GLY A 45 8.51 -18.71 -6.49
CA GLY A 45 9.59 -17.78 -6.10
C GLY A 45 9.68 -17.55 -4.59
N SER A 46 10.63 -16.70 -4.18
CA SER A 46 10.90 -16.42 -2.77
C SER A 46 10.69 -14.94 -2.43
N ILE A 47 10.08 -14.68 -1.27
CA ILE A 47 9.97 -13.32 -0.71
C ILE A 47 10.67 -13.32 0.63
N LEU A 48 11.62 -12.41 0.79
CA LEU A 48 12.41 -12.25 2.01
C LEU A 48 11.97 -10.98 2.73
N ILE A 49 11.79 -11.07 4.05
CA ILE A 49 11.61 -9.94 4.95
C ILE A 49 12.87 -9.84 5.80
N ASN A 50 13.59 -8.73 5.71
CA ASN A 50 14.86 -8.52 6.42
C ASN A 50 15.85 -9.68 6.23
N GLY A 51 15.96 -10.16 4.99
CA GLY A 51 16.84 -11.27 4.60
C GLY A 51 16.35 -12.67 4.99
N LYS A 52 15.25 -12.81 5.73
CA LYS A 52 14.66 -14.10 6.13
C LYS A 52 13.44 -14.46 5.28
N PRO A 53 13.18 -15.74 4.98
CA PRO A 53 11.97 -16.16 4.27
C PRO A 53 10.69 -15.64 4.93
N ARG A 54 9.77 -15.12 4.11
CA ARG A 54 8.51 -14.53 4.57
C ARG A 54 7.60 -15.60 5.19
N ASN A 55 7.33 -15.47 6.49
CA ASN A 55 6.21 -16.16 7.13
C ASN A 55 4.91 -15.37 6.90
N ILE A 56 3.96 -15.91 6.15
CA ILE A 56 2.73 -15.19 5.75
C ILE A 56 1.87 -14.79 6.94
N MET A 57 1.75 -15.67 7.96
CA MET A 57 0.92 -15.39 9.13
C MET A 57 1.49 -14.25 9.96
N GLN A 58 2.81 -14.20 10.13
CA GLN A 58 3.48 -13.09 10.81
C GLN A 58 3.46 -11.83 9.95
N PHE A 59 3.72 -11.96 8.65
CA PHE A 59 3.78 -10.82 7.72
C PHE A 59 2.43 -10.09 7.61
N ARG A 60 1.31 -10.82 7.64
CA ARG A 60 -0.04 -10.23 7.65
C ARG A 60 -0.34 -9.41 8.91
N LYS A 61 0.40 -9.63 10.01
CA LYS A 61 0.26 -8.84 11.24
C LYS A 61 1.03 -7.52 11.15
N MET A 62 2.19 -7.53 10.50
CA MET A 62 3.08 -6.37 10.34
C MET A 62 2.80 -5.53 9.09
N SER A 63 1.96 -6.00 8.16
CA SER A 63 1.62 -5.27 6.94
C SER A 63 0.14 -4.93 6.83
N ARG A 64 -0.15 -3.86 6.07
CA ARG A 64 -1.51 -3.48 5.67
C ARG A 64 -1.61 -3.26 4.17
N TYR A 65 -2.74 -3.68 3.60
CA TYR A 65 -3.10 -3.45 2.20
C TYR A 65 -4.30 -2.51 2.16
N ILE A 66 -4.14 -1.36 1.53
CA ILE A 66 -5.18 -0.37 1.32
C ILE A 66 -5.62 -0.47 -0.13
N MET A 67 -6.87 -0.85 -0.34
CA MET A 67 -7.44 -1.01 -1.67
C MET A 67 -7.71 0.35 -2.33
N GLN A 68 -7.96 0.31 -3.63
CA GLN A 68 -8.34 1.48 -4.42
C GLN A 68 -9.65 2.10 -3.90
N GLU A 69 -10.68 1.28 -3.69
CA GLU A 69 -11.97 1.71 -3.17
C GLU A 69 -11.95 1.91 -1.64
N ASP A 70 -12.39 3.09 -1.20
CA ASP A 70 -12.49 3.41 0.23
C ASP A 70 -13.83 2.94 0.80
N MET A 71 -13.84 1.76 1.44
CA MET A 71 -15.02 1.21 2.09
C MET A 71 -15.21 1.79 3.50
N LEU A 72 -15.56 3.08 3.59
CA LEU A 72 -15.91 3.71 4.86
C LEU A 72 -17.36 3.43 5.25
N GLN A 73 -17.58 3.24 6.54
CA GLN A 73 -18.92 3.04 7.07
C GLN A 73 -19.73 4.33 7.02
N PRO A 74 -20.93 4.34 6.42
CA PRO A 74 -21.74 5.54 6.30
C PRO A 74 -22.27 5.99 7.67
N HIS A 75 -22.60 7.28 7.77
CA HIS A 75 -23.31 7.92 8.89
C HIS A 75 -22.60 7.97 10.26
N LEU A 76 -21.39 7.41 10.37
CA LEU A 76 -20.49 7.62 11.51
C LEU A 76 -19.62 8.84 11.29
N SER A 77 -19.22 9.53 12.37
CA SER A 77 -18.18 10.54 12.31
C SER A 77 -16.79 9.90 12.16
N VAL A 78 -15.81 10.70 11.73
CA VAL A 78 -14.42 10.27 11.64
C VAL A 78 -13.88 9.81 12.99
N GLU A 79 -14.18 10.53 14.08
CA GLU A 79 -13.77 10.15 15.43
C GLU A 79 -14.43 8.83 15.88
N GLU A 80 -15.72 8.66 15.62
CA GLU A 80 -16.45 7.43 15.97
C GLU A 80 -15.88 6.20 15.26
N ILE A 81 -15.68 6.27 13.94
CA ILE A 81 -15.15 5.12 13.18
C ILE A 81 -13.71 4.79 13.60
N MET A 82 -12.89 5.81 13.90
CA MET A 82 -11.53 5.62 14.37
C MET A 82 -11.48 5.00 15.77
N LEU A 83 -12.34 5.43 16.70
CA LEU A 83 -12.42 4.84 18.04
C LEU A 83 -12.92 3.40 17.97
N ILE A 84 -13.92 3.10 17.13
CA ILE A 84 -14.37 1.73 16.90
C ILE A 84 -13.22 0.87 16.37
N ALA A 85 -12.46 1.38 15.38
CA ALA A 85 -11.30 0.69 14.84
C ALA A 85 -10.23 0.47 15.92
N ALA A 86 -9.91 1.46 16.74
CA ALA A 86 -8.96 1.35 17.85
C ALA A 86 -9.39 0.29 18.87
N HIS A 87 -10.66 0.27 19.27
CA HIS A 87 -11.18 -0.72 20.21
C HIS A 87 -11.12 -2.15 19.65
N LEU A 88 -11.38 -2.33 18.35
CA LEU A 88 -11.32 -3.65 17.71
C LEU A 88 -9.90 -4.11 17.45
N LYS A 89 -9.05 -3.22 16.94
CA LYS A 89 -7.69 -3.54 16.46
C LYS A 89 -6.67 -3.63 17.60
N LEU A 90 -6.76 -2.75 18.61
CA LEU A 90 -5.87 -2.72 19.78
C LEU A 90 -6.39 -3.57 20.96
N GLY A 91 -7.67 -3.95 20.93
CA GLY A 91 -8.30 -4.79 21.95
C GLY A 91 -8.19 -4.24 23.37
N ASN A 92 -8.22 -5.09 24.40
CA ASN A 92 -8.34 -4.64 25.79
C ASN A 92 -7.00 -4.37 26.51
N GLU A 93 -5.87 -4.62 25.86
CA GLU A 93 -4.54 -4.42 26.45
C GLU A 93 -4.23 -2.93 26.70
N LEU A 94 -4.74 -2.05 25.84
CA LEU A 94 -4.63 -0.61 26.00
C LEU A 94 -5.88 -0.02 26.66
N SER A 95 -5.66 0.85 27.65
CA SER A 95 -6.74 1.61 28.28
C SER A 95 -7.47 2.48 27.25
N THR A 96 -8.74 2.77 27.51
CA THR A 96 -9.56 3.63 26.63
C THR A 96 -8.90 5.00 26.42
N GLU A 97 -8.30 5.58 27.47
CA GLU A 97 -7.58 6.85 27.38
C GLU A 97 -6.40 6.78 26.41
N LYS A 98 -5.57 5.73 26.49
CA LYS A 98 -4.46 5.52 25.55
C LYS A 98 -4.94 5.36 24.10
N LYS A 99 -6.08 4.68 23.90
CA LYS A 99 -6.69 4.55 22.56
C LYS A 99 -7.16 5.90 22.00
N ILE A 100 -7.78 6.73 22.84
CA ILE A 100 -8.22 8.08 22.44
C ILE A 100 -7.01 8.94 22.05
N ILE A 101 -5.92 8.87 22.83
CA ILE A 101 -4.67 9.58 22.53
C ILE A 101 -4.11 9.11 21.18
N ALA A 102 -3.97 7.79 20.98
CA ALA A 102 -3.47 7.24 19.72
C ALA A 102 -4.34 7.64 18.50
N VAL A 103 -5.67 7.60 18.64
CA VAL A 103 -6.59 8.07 17.58
C VAL A 103 -6.36 9.55 17.28
N ARG A 104 -6.22 10.38 18.30
CA ARG A 104 -5.98 11.82 18.13
C ARG A 104 -4.65 12.09 17.41
N GLU A 105 -3.59 11.39 17.79
CA GLU A 105 -2.27 11.49 17.13
C GLU A 105 -2.34 11.13 15.65
N ILE A 106 -3.06 10.05 15.29
CA ILE A 106 -3.26 9.65 13.89
C ILE A 106 -4.04 10.72 13.13
N LEU A 107 -5.12 11.25 13.72
CA LEU A 107 -5.92 12.30 13.10
C LEU A 107 -5.13 13.60 12.90
N GLU A 108 -4.22 13.93 13.83
CA GLU A 108 -3.33 15.08 13.71
C GLU A 108 -2.30 14.89 12.60
N MET A 109 -1.63 13.73 12.59
CA MET A 109 -0.63 13.35 11.59
C MET A 109 -1.20 13.40 10.16
N LEU A 110 -2.47 13.01 9.99
CA LEU A 110 -3.15 13.01 8.69
C LEU A 110 -3.93 14.30 8.41
N SER A 111 -3.80 15.32 9.25
CA SER A 111 -4.51 16.61 9.10
C SER A 111 -6.04 16.46 9.03
N LEU A 112 -6.60 15.52 9.78
CA LEU A 112 -8.02 15.19 9.86
C LEU A 112 -8.72 15.74 11.11
N LEU A 113 -8.00 16.41 12.03
CA LEU A 113 -8.61 16.96 13.26
C LEU A 113 -9.79 17.89 12.99
N LYS A 114 -9.74 18.69 11.92
CA LYS A 114 -10.82 19.62 11.55
C LYS A 114 -12.12 18.91 11.13
N CYS A 115 -12.02 17.68 10.64
CA CYS A 115 -13.16 16.89 10.18
C CYS A 115 -13.49 15.73 11.13
N LYS A 116 -12.98 15.71 12.36
CA LYS A 116 -13.17 14.61 13.32
C LYS A 116 -14.65 14.34 13.61
N ASP A 117 -15.47 15.39 13.69
CA ASP A 117 -16.91 15.31 13.97
C ASP A 117 -17.75 15.21 12.68
N THR A 118 -17.12 15.31 11.51
CA THR A 118 -17.78 15.21 10.21
C THR A 118 -18.14 13.77 9.90
N LYS A 119 -19.36 13.55 9.38
CA LYS A 119 -19.81 12.22 8.93
C LYS A 119 -19.05 11.77 7.69
N THR A 120 -18.73 10.47 7.60
CA THR A 120 -18.02 9.86 6.45
C THR A 120 -18.66 10.16 5.10
N THR A 121 -19.99 10.28 5.03
CA THR A 121 -20.75 10.60 3.82
C THR A 121 -20.60 12.05 3.35
N LEU A 122 -20.09 12.94 4.20
CA LEU A 122 -19.91 14.37 3.91
C LEU A 122 -18.45 14.75 3.66
N LEU A 123 -17.54 13.77 3.67
CA LEU A 123 -16.12 14.00 3.42
C LEU A 123 -15.85 14.23 1.94
N SER A 124 -14.91 15.13 1.64
CA SER A 124 -14.31 15.23 0.31
C SER A 124 -13.58 13.92 -0.06
N GLY A 125 -13.30 13.72 -1.35
CA GLY A 125 -12.56 12.54 -1.81
C GLY A 125 -11.20 12.38 -1.12
N GLY A 126 -10.44 13.48 -1.01
CA GLY A 126 -9.14 13.48 -0.34
C GLY A 126 -9.22 13.20 1.16
N GLU A 127 -10.22 13.76 1.86
CA GLU A 127 -10.44 13.46 3.28
C GLU A 127 -10.85 12.00 3.49
N ARG A 128 -11.77 11.48 2.67
CA ARG A 128 -12.18 10.07 2.70
C ARG A 128 -10.97 9.15 2.51
N LYS A 129 -10.08 9.45 1.56
CA LYS A 129 -8.87 8.66 1.33
C LYS A 129 -7.93 8.69 2.53
N ARG A 130 -7.72 9.88 3.11
CA ARG A 130 -6.91 10.02 4.33
C ARG A 130 -7.51 9.26 5.52
N VAL A 131 -8.84 9.25 5.69
CA VAL A 131 -9.51 8.46 6.74
C VAL A 131 -9.34 6.96 6.51
N SER A 132 -9.43 6.49 5.26
CA SER A 132 -9.15 5.09 4.87
C SER A 132 -7.73 4.67 5.30
N ILE A 133 -6.73 5.53 5.04
CA ILE A 133 -5.36 5.32 5.50
C ILE A 133 -5.25 5.38 7.03
N ALA A 134 -5.93 6.33 7.68
CA ALA A 134 -5.96 6.48 9.14
C ALA A 134 -6.40 5.20 9.86
N LEU A 135 -7.45 4.56 9.35
CA LEU A 135 -7.99 3.32 9.92
C LEU A 135 -6.95 2.19 9.91
N GLU A 136 -6.08 2.15 8.90
CA GLU A 136 -5.02 1.13 8.80
C GLU A 136 -3.79 1.45 9.65
N LEU A 137 -3.55 2.73 9.94
CA LEU A 137 -2.46 3.17 10.83
C LEU A 137 -2.70 2.90 12.32
N VAL A 138 -3.93 2.55 12.72
CA VAL A 138 -4.27 2.24 14.12
C VAL A 138 -3.34 1.19 14.75
N ASN A 139 -2.90 0.20 13.97
CA ASN A 139 -1.98 -0.86 14.43
C ASN A 139 -0.50 -0.52 14.21
N ASN A 140 -0.18 0.72 13.82
CA ASN A 140 1.16 1.17 13.50
C ASN A 140 1.99 0.18 12.65
N PRO A 141 1.49 -0.24 11.47
CA PRO A 141 2.18 -1.25 10.66
C PRO A 141 3.51 -0.72 10.10
N PRO A 142 4.61 -1.50 10.15
CA PRO A 142 5.88 -1.12 9.52
C PRO A 142 5.83 -1.17 7.99
N VAL A 143 4.95 -1.99 7.38
CA VAL A 143 4.83 -2.12 5.92
C VAL A 143 3.42 -1.77 5.45
N ILE A 144 3.30 -0.86 4.49
CA ILE A 144 2.01 -0.42 3.95
C ILE A 144 2.02 -0.52 2.42
N PHE A 145 1.03 -1.24 1.89
CA PHE A 145 0.75 -1.36 0.46
C PHE A 145 -0.49 -0.53 0.13
N LEU A 146 -0.44 0.29 -0.91
CA LEU A 146 -1.60 1.06 -1.39
C LEU A 146 -1.83 0.80 -2.88
N ASP A 147 -3.02 0.35 -3.22
CA ASP A 147 -3.42 0.18 -4.61
C ASP A 147 -4.09 1.46 -5.11
N GLU A 148 -3.43 2.15 -6.05
CA GLU A 148 -3.90 3.38 -6.69
C GLU A 148 -4.46 4.44 -5.72
N PRO A 149 -3.67 4.91 -4.73
CA PRO A 149 -4.16 5.78 -3.67
C PRO A 149 -4.58 7.19 -4.14
N THR A 150 -4.30 7.55 -5.38
CA THR A 150 -4.58 8.87 -5.97
C THR A 150 -5.71 8.83 -6.99
N THR A 151 -6.26 7.65 -7.30
CA THR A 151 -7.34 7.54 -8.29
C THR A 151 -8.61 8.21 -7.76
N GLY A 152 -9.24 9.04 -8.61
CA GLY A 152 -10.46 9.79 -8.26
C GLY A 152 -10.22 11.03 -7.39
N LEU A 153 -8.96 11.44 -7.19
CA LEU A 153 -8.59 12.70 -6.53
C LEU A 153 -8.15 13.75 -7.56
N ASP A 154 -8.41 15.02 -7.27
CA ASP A 154 -7.82 16.13 -8.01
C ASP A 154 -6.32 16.26 -7.74
N ASP A 155 -5.59 16.98 -8.59
CA ASP A 155 -4.12 17.11 -8.53
C ASP A 155 -3.59 17.61 -7.17
N LEU A 156 -4.32 18.54 -6.55
CA LEU A 156 -3.93 19.08 -5.24
C LEU A 156 -4.13 18.03 -4.15
N SER A 157 -5.28 17.36 -4.10
CA SER A 157 -5.54 16.28 -3.15
C SER A 157 -4.60 15.09 -3.34
N SER A 158 -4.31 14.72 -4.59
CA SER A 158 -3.33 13.67 -4.94
C SER A 158 -1.94 14.02 -4.44
N SER A 159 -1.47 15.24 -4.71
CA SER A 159 -0.17 15.73 -4.21
C SER A 159 -0.09 15.73 -2.68
N GLN A 160 -1.17 16.14 -2.00
CA GLN A 160 -1.25 16.10 -0.54
C GLN A 160 -1.22 14.66 0.00
N CYS A 161 -1.89 13.72 -0.67
CA CYS A 161 -1.89 12.30 -0.33
C CYS A 161 -0.47 11.73 -0.41
N ILE A 162 0.23 11.92 -1.53
CA ILE A 162 1.61 11.43 -1.71
C ILE A 162 2.57 12.09 -0.70
N ARG A 163 2.44 13.39 -0.44
CA ARG A 163 3.25 14.06 0.59
C ARG A 163 3.04 13.47 1.98
N MET A 164 1.80 13.13 2.33
CA MET A 164 1.48 12.48 3.58
C MET A 164 2.10 11.07 3.65
N LEU A 165 2.00 10.28 2.57
CA LEU A 165 2.66 8.97 2.50
C LEU A 165 4.18 9.11 2.63
N LYS A 166 4.77 10.13 2.01
CA LYS A 166 6.19 10.43 2.13
C LYS A 166 6.60 10.72 3.58
N MET A 167 5.82 11.49 4.32
CA MET A 167 6.06 11.74 5.75
C MET A 167 5.95 10.45 6.57
N LEU A 168 4.98 9.58 6.28
CA LEU A 168 4.85 8.28 6.96
C LEU A 168 6.03 7.34 6.69
N ALA A 169 6.55 7.34 5.46
CA ALA A 169 7.73 6.58 5.08
C ALA A 169 8.97 7.08 5.84
N GLN A 170 9.17 8.40 5.89
CA GLN A 170 10.29 9.05 6.62
C GLN A 170 10.32 8.73 8.11
N GLN A 171 9.20 8.32 8.72
CA GLN A 171 9.14 7.82 10.09
C GLN A 171 9.62 6.36 10.23
N GLY A 172 10.26 5.78 9.20
CA GLY A 172 10.80 4.43 9.21
C GLY A 172 9.80 3.34 8.80
N ARG A 173 8.81 3.68 7.95
CA ARG A 173 7.91 2.69 7.34
C ARG A 173 8.34 2.38 5.92
N THR A 174 8.07 1.15 5.48
CA THR A 174 8.17 0.77 4.07
C THR A 174 6.81 1.00 3.42
N ILE A 175 6.72 1.96 2.49
CA ILE A 175 5.46 2.28 1.81
C ILE A 175 5.60 2.02 0.32
N ILE A 176 4.70 1.21 -0.21
CA ILE A 176 4.71 0.79 -1.62
C ILE A 176 3.32 1.08 -2.18
N CYS A 177 3.24 1.88 -3.24
CA CYS A 177 1.96 2.17 -3.88
C CYS A 177 1.99 2.01 -5.39
N SER A 178 0.90 1.53 -5.98
CA SER A 178 0.73 1.54 -7.44
C SER A 178 0.25 2.91 -7.90
N ILE A 179 0.85 3.44 -8.97
CA ILE A 179 0.44 4.70 -9.59
C ILE A 179 0.38 4.49 -11.11
N HIS A 180 -0.72 4.91 -11.74
CA HIS A 180 -0.93 4.72 -13.17
C HIS A 180 -0.14 5.74 -14.02
N THR A 181 -0.15 7.03 -13.63
CA THR A 181 0.55 8.13 -14.31
C THR A 181 0.75 9.30 -13.33
N PRO A 182 1.90 9.43 -12.65
CA PRO A 182 2.13 10.52 -11.71
C PRO A 182 2.49 11.81 -12.45
N SER A 183 1.92 12.95 -12.03
CA SER A 183 2.45 14.26 -12.46
C SER A 183 3.92 14.42 -12.07
N ALA A 184 4.69 15.25 -12.78
CA ALA A 184 6.11 15.47 -12.48
C ALA A 184 6.36 15.90 -11.02
N LYS A 185 5.43 16.68 -10.44
CA LYS A 185 5.47 17.08 -9.02
C LYS A 185 5.28 15.90 -8.07
N MET A 186 4.40 14.96 -8.40
CA MET A 186 4.21 13.74 -7.61
C MET A 186 5.38 12.78 -7.78
N PHE A 187 5.88 12.67 -9.00
CA PHE A 187 6.98 11.79 -9.35
C PHE A 187 8.25 12.11 -8.55
N SER A 188 8.56 13.40 -8.36
CA SER A 188 9.72 13.83 -7.58
C SER A 188 9.66 13.54 -6.08
N MET A 189 8.49 13.14 -5.54
CA MET A 189 8.33 12.77 -4.14
C MET A 189 8.65 11.29 -3.84
N PHE A 190 8.78 10.45 -4.87
CA PHE A 190 9.11 9.03 -4.69
C PHE A 190 10.62 8.84 -4.51
N ASP A 191 10.98 8.02 -3.52
CA ASP A 191 12.38 7.65 -3.26
C ASP A 191 12.87 6.56 -4.20
N HIS A 192 11.95 5.71 -4.63
CA HIS A 192 12.24 4.55 -5.43
C HIS A 192 11.09 4.30 -6.41
N VAL A 193 11.44 3.83 -7.60
CA VAL A 193 10.51 3.59 -8.69
C VAL A 193 10.73 2.18 -9.20
N TYR A 194 9.64 1.44 -9.35
CA TYR A 194 9.61 0.09 -9.87
C TYR A 194 8.60 0.03 -11.02
N VAL A 195 9.06 -0.19 -12.25
CA VAL A 195 8.21 -0.16 -13.45
C VAL A 195 7.91 -1.58 -13.90
N VAL A 196 6.62 -1.88 -14.03
CA VAL A 196 6.12 -3.18 -14.50
C VAL A 196 5.46 -3.02 -15.87
N SER A 197 5.80 -3.90 -16.81
CA SER A 197 5.08 -4.05 -18.08
C SER A 197 4.99 -5.52 -18.47
N ALA A 198 3.85 -5.94 -19.02
CA ALA A 198 3.59 -7.33 -19.42
C ALA A 198 3.94 -8.40 -18.35
N GLY A 199 3.86 -8.05 -17.07
CA GLY A 199 4.21 -8.94 -15.96
C GLY A 199 5.71 -9.03 -15.63
N GLN A 200 6.55 -8.24 -16.26
CA GLN A 200 8.01 -8.18 -16.07
C GLN A 200 8.42 -6.83 -15.50
N CYS A 201 9.56 -6.78 -14.81
CA CYS A 201 10.18 -5.56 -14.33
C CYS A 201 11.03 -4.96 -15.45
N VAL A 202 10.73 -3.71 -15.78
CA VAL A 202 11.34 -2.97 -16.88
C VAL A 202 12.38 -1.98 -16.36
N TYR A 203 12.20 -1.53 -15.11
CA TYR A 203 13.12 -0.65 -14.42
C TYR A 203 12.92 -0.74 -12.91
N GLN A 204 14.02 -0.67 -12.17
CA GLN A 204 14.01 -0.50 -10.74
C GLN A 204 15.14 0.44 -10.34
N GLY A 205 14.82 1.54 -9.65
CA GLY A 205 15.82 2.55 -9.34
C GLY A 205 15.30 3.84 -8.74
N LEU A 206 16.17 4.83 -8.64
CA LEU A 206 15.79 6.21 -8.32
C LEU A 206 15.07 6.86 -9.50
N GLY A 207 14.10 7.75 -9.25
CA GLY A 207 13.34 8.40 -10.32
C GLY A 207 14.18 9.29 -11.24
N ASN A 208 15.22 9.95 -10.72
CA ASN A 208 16.13 10.79 -11.49
C ASN A 208 17.08 10.01 -12.41
N LEU A 209 17.23 8.69 -12.20
CA LEU A 209 18.10 7.82 -12.99
C LEU A 209 17.37 7.16 -14.17
N ILE A 210 16.06 7.36 -14.32
CA ILE A 210 15.30 6.87 -15.47
C ILE A 210 15.84 7.43 -16.79
N VAL A 211 16.13 8.73 -16.86
CA VAL A 211 16.61 9.35 -18.10
C VAL A 211 18.00 8.81 -18.50
N PRO A 212 19.00 8.75 -17.59
CA PRO A 212 20.26 8.06 -17.85
C PRO A 212 20.10 6.59 -18.29
N PHE A 213 19.19 5.85 -17.64
CA PHE A 213 18.90 4.45 -18.00
C PHE A 213 18.40 4.34 -19.43
N LEU A 214 17.40 5.14 -19.81
CA LEU A 214 16.85 5.13 -21.17
C LEU A 214 17.91 5.54 -22.20
N ALA A 215 18.75 6.54 -21.88
CA ALA A 215 19.85 6.96 -22.74
C ALA A 215 20.86 5.82 -23.01
N SER A 216 21.13 4.96 -22.02
CA SER A 216 22.00 3.78 -22.20
C SER A 216 21.45 2.77 -23.21
N LEU A 217 20.13 2.79 -23.47
CA LEU A 217 19.44 1.96 -24.45
C LEU A 217 19.21 2.70 -25.79
N ASN A 218 19.87 3.84 -25.99
CA ASN A 218 19.68 4.76 -27.12
C ASN A 218 18.28 5.40 -27.19
N LEU A 219 17.54 5.41 -26.08
CA LEU A 219 16.22 6.05 -25.98
C LEU A 219 16.35 7.44 -25.36
N HIS A 220 16.01 8.47 -26.13
CA HIS A 220 16.19 9.86 -25.73
C HIS A 220 14.88 10.46 -25.22
N CYS A 221 14.81 10.71 -23.92
CA CYS A 221 13.67 11.39 -23.30
C CYS A 221 13.64 12.88 -23.73
N PRO A 222 12.52 13.39 -24.27
CA PRO A 222 12.39 14.82 -24.57
C PRO A 222 12.45 15.67 -23.30
N ARG A 223 13.03 16.87 -23.38
CA ARG A 223 13.32 17.73 -22.21
C ARG A 223 12.10 18.19 -21.43
N HIS A 224 10.96 18.35 -22.09
CA HIS A 224 9.71 18.81 -21.47
C HIS A 224 8.77 17.65 -21.13
N PHE A 225 9.24 16.42 -21.30
CA PHE A 225 8.46 15.23 -21.06
C PHE A 225 8.75 14.68 -19.67
N ASN A 226 7.70 14.19 -19.01
CA ASN A 226 7.84 13.57 -17.70
C ASN A 226 8.52 12.20 -17.85
N PRO A 227 9.66 11.93 -17.19
CA PRO A 227 10.36 10.65 -17.32
C PRO A 227 9.49 9.44 -16.96
N ALA A 228 8.55 9.61 -16.02
CA ALA A 228 7.62 8.57 -15.62
C ALA A 228 6.64 8.19 -16.74
N ASP A 229 6.17 9.17 -17.52
CA ASP A 229 5.30 8.92 -18.65
C ASP A 229 6.10 8.32 -19.80
N PHE A 230 7.31 8.84 -20.06
CA PHE A 230 8.15 8.36 -21.17
C PHE A 230 8.51 6.88 -21.01
N ILE A 231 8.92 6.46 -19.81
CA ILE A 231 9.25 5.05 -19.59
C ILE A 231 8.03 4.13 -19.75
N ILE A 232 6.83 4.60 -19.39
CA ILE A 232 5.58 3.85 -19.57
C ILE A 232 5.24 3.73 -21.06
N GLU A 233 5.30 4.82 -21.83
CA GLU A 233 5.03 4.82 -23.27
C GLU A 233 6.00 3.92 -24.05
N VAL A 234 7.29 4.00 -23.73
CA VAL A 234 8.31 3.08 -24.28
C VAL A 234 7.96 1.63 -23.92
N SER A 235 7.53 1.37 -22.68
CA SER A 235 7.14 0.03 -22.22
C SER A 235 5.85 -0.50 -22.87
N CYS A 236 5.02 0.39 -23.45
CA CYS A 236 3.82 0.08 -24.22
C CYS A 236 4.09 -0.18 -25.72
N GLY A 237 5.32 0.07 -26.18
CA GLY A 237 5.71 -0.10 -27.58
C GLY A 237 5.46 1.12 -28.47
N GLU A 238 5.14 2.29 -27.90
CA GLU A 238 4.90 3.52 -28.70
C GLU A 238 6.16 4.00 -29.42
N TYR A 239 7.34 3.66 -28.90
CA TYR A 239 8.65 3.98 -29.47
C TYR A 239 9.33 2.75 -30.10
N GLY A 240 8.57 1.69 -30.39
CA GLY A 240 9.07 0.42 -30.91
C GLY A 240 9.23 -0.65 -29.83
N ASP A 241 9.67 -1.85 -30.23
CA ASP A 241 9.81 -2.99 -29.32
C ASP A 241 11.13 -2.90 -28.54
N HIS A 242 11.04 -2.30 -27.35
CA HIS A 242 12.16 -2.11 -26.43
C HIS A 242 12.02 -2.91 -25.14
N LEU A 243 10.89 -3.62 -24.95
CA LEU A 243 10.55 -4.27 -23.68
C LEU A 243 11.63 -5.28 -23.29
N ASP A 244 11.99 -6.21 -24.18
CA ASP A 244 12.98 -7.24 -23.89
C ASP A 244 14.37 -6.66 -23.59
N LYS A 245 14.73 -5.56 -24.28
CA LYS A 245 16.01 -4.86 -24.04
C LYS A 245 16.04 -4.22 -22.66
N MET A 246 14.96 -3.56 -22.26
CA MET A 246 14.86 -2.92 -20.96
C MET A 246 14.82 -3.95 -19.83
N VAL A 247 14.02 -5.02 -19.97
CA VAL A 247 13.95 -6.12 -19.00
C VAL A 247 15.33 -6.78 -18.84
N SER A 248 16.03 -7.04 -19.94
CA SER A 248 17.38 -7.62 -19.89
C SER A 248 18.39 -6.68 -19.22
N ALA A 249 18.30 -5.37 -19.49
CA ALA A 249 19.19 -4.37 -18.91
C ALA A 249 19.07 -4.21 -17.39
N VAL A 250 17.94 -4.60 -16.81
CA VAL A 250 17.75 -4.63 -15.34
C VAL A 250 17.65 -6.04 -14.77
N GLU A 251 17.94 -7.07 -15.58
CA GLU A 251 17.81 -8.49 -15.20
C GLU A 251 16.45 -8.79 -14.55
N ASN A 252 15.37 -8.25 -15.14
CA ASN A 252 14.01 -8.35 -14.61
C ASN A 252 13.88 -7.90 -13.14
N GLY A 253 14.65 -6.88 -12.74
CA GLY A 253 14.71 -6.32 -11.39
C GLY A 253 15.84 -6.89 -10.50
N GLY A 254 16.72 -7.73 -11.07
CA GLY A 254 17.94 -8.21 -10.41
C GLY A 254 19.09 -7.20 -10.38
N CYS A 255 19.17 -6.26 -11.34
CA CYS A 255 20.19 -5.22 -11.34
C CYS A 255 19.80 -4.05 -10.42
N TYR A 256 20.63 -3.78 -9.42
CA TYR A 256 20.47 -2.64 -8.51
C TYR A 256 21.35 -1.44 -8.87
N CYS A 257 21.96 -1.47 -10.05
CA CYS A 257 22.82 -0.44 -10.63
C CYS A 257 22.18 0.96 -10.69
N TRP A 258 20.85 1.05 -10.71
CA TRP A 258 20.09 2.32 -10.72
C TRP A 258 19.61 2.75 -9.34
N SER A 259 20.19 2.16 -8.29
CA SER A 259 19.90 2.45 -6.89
C SER A 259 21.19 2.59 -6.06
N PRO A 260 21.94 3.69 -6.19
CA PRO A 260 23.25 3.86 -5.53
C PRO A 260 23.25 3.87 -3.99
N ASN A 261 22.07 3.83 -3.35
CA ASN A 261 21.90 3.90 -1.89
C ASN A 261 21.51 2.54 -1.25
N LEU A 262 21.80 1.41 -1.90
CA LEU A 262 21.58 0.10 -1.27
C LEU A 262 22.58 -0.14 -0.13
N PRO A 263 22.13 -0.75 0.98
CA PRO A 263 23.04 -1.35 1.95
C PRO A 263 23.87 -2.47 1.30
N SER A 264 25.14 -2.57 1.69
CA SER A 264 26.12 -3.57 1.24
C SER A 264 25.66 -5.02 1.41
N ASP A 265 24.70 -5.28 2.30
CA ASP A 265 24.12 -6.61 2.55
C ASP A 265 23.34 -7.18 1.36
N VAL A 266 22.85 -6.30 0.46
CA VAL A 266 22.18 -6.72 -0.78
C VAL A 266 23.20 -6.90 -1.92
N GLU A 267 24.27 -6.11 -1.95
CA GLU A 267 25.38 -6.26 -2.92
C GLU A 267 26.21 -7.53 -2.66
N ASN A 268 26.47 -7.89 -1.40
CA ASN A 268 27.30 -9.04 -1.02
C ASN A 268 26.70 -10.40 -1.42
N LYS A 269 25.41 -10.48 -1.76
CA LYS A 269 24.83 -11.71 -2.33
C LYS A 269 25.26 -11.96 -3.78
N ASN A 270 25.68 -10.93 -4.51
CA ASN A 270 26.20 -11.09 -5.87
C ASN A 270 27.68 -11.52 -5.88
N GLU A 271 28.47 -11.20 -4.85
CA GLU A 271 29.89 -11.58 -4.82
C GLU A 271 30.14 -13.04 -4.40
N LEU A 272 29.24 -13.66 -3.63
CA LEU A 272 29.37 -15.07 -3.23
C LEU A 272 29.11 -16.09 -4.35
N SER A 273 28.63 -15.67 -5.53
CA SER A 273 28.50 -16.58 -6.70
C SER A 273 29.83 -16.79 -7.45
N SER A 274 30.89 -16.05 -7.11
CA SER A 274 32.20 -16.11 -7.79
C SER A 274 33.23 -17.05 -7.15
N LYS A 275 32.89 -17.80 -6.08
CA LYS A 275 33.76 -18.85 -5.52
C LYS A 275 33.09 -20.22 -5.62
N SER A 276 33.52 -20.95 -6.64
CA SER A 276 33.23 -22.34 -7.00
C SER A 276 33.04 -23.30 -5.83
N LEU A 277 31.92 -24.01 -5.80
CA LEU A 277 31.80 -25.42 -5.41
C LEU A 277 30.67 -26.05 -6.24
N ASP A 278 31.00 -27.13 -6.95
CA ASP A 278 30.13 -27.90 -7.84
C ASP A 278 28.85 -28.40 -7.15
N VAL A 279 27.68 -27.86 -7.54
CA VAL A 279 26.39 -28.55 -7.42
C VAL A 279 25.53 -28.18 -8.63
N ASN A 280 24.88 -29.20 -9.18
CA ASN A 280 24.10 -29.22 -10.42
C ASN A 280 23.12 -28.05 -10.60
N ALA A 281 22.98 -27.63 -11.86
CA ALA A 281 22.02 -26.67 -12.35
C ALA A 281 20.58 -27.14 -12.13
N ASP A 282 19.77 -26.30 -11.47
CA ASP A 282 18.40 -25.91 -11.83
C ASP A 282 17.79 -25.18 -10.62
N ASP A 283 18.08 -23.88 -10.44
CA ASP A 283 17.22 -22.92 -9.74
C ASP A 283 17.83 -21.51 -9.85
N VAL A 284 17.20 -20.66 -10.67
CA VAL A 284 17.50 -19.23 -10.72
C VAL A 284 16.75 -18.57 -9.55
N ASP A 285 17.49 -18.12 -8.54
CA ASP A 285 16.96 -17.54 -7.29
C ASP A 285 16.33 -16.16 -7.55
N ASN A 286 15.09 -16.15 -8.06
CA ASN A 286 14.28 -14.95 -8.23
C ASN A 286 13.67 -14.56 -6.88
N SER A 287 14.33 -13.64 -6.17
CA SER A 287 13.93 -13.20 -4.83
C SER A 287 13.47 -11.74 -4.81
N ILE A 288 12.40 -11.46 -4.06
CA ILE A 288 12.00 -10.09 -3.72
C ILE A 288 12.27 -9.82 -2.24
N VAL A 289 13.03 -8.76 -1.94
CA VAL A 289 13.46 -8.42 -0.59
C VAL A 289 12.71 -7.19 -0.07
N ILE A 290 11.97 -7.33 1.03
CA ILE A 290 11.41 -6.22 1.78
C ILE A 290 12.30 -6.00 3.01
N SER A 291 12.92 -4.83 3.11
CA SER A 291 13.86 -4.46 4.17
C SER A 291 13.29 -3.37 5.07
N ASP A 292 13.34 -3.58 6.38
CA ASP A 292 13.01 -2.62 7.43
C ASP A 292 14.25 -2.34 8.29
N GLN A 293 14.54 -1.05 8.55
CA GLN A 293 15.73 -0.63 9.30
C GLN A 293 15.49 -0.56 10.83
N ASN A 294 14.29 -0.91 11.30
CA ASN A 294 14.01 -1.03 12.72
C ASN A 294 14.01 -2.51 13.16
N SER A 295 14.95 -2.86 14.04
CA SER A 295 14.96 -4.14 14.76
C SER A 295 13.80 -4.15 15.76
N TYR A 296 12.65 -4.70 15.37
CA TYR A 296 11.65 -5.13 16.33
C TYR A 296 12.14 -6.45 16.93
N GLU A 297 12.41 -6.45 18.24
CA GLU A 297 12.67 -7.69 18.98
C GLU A 297 11.44 -8.61 18.86
N ASP A 298 11.73 -9.89 18.60
CA ASP A 298 10.76 -10.98 18.46
C ASP A 298 9.96 -11.15 19.75
N ASP A 299 8.76 -10.56 19.82
CA ASP A 299 7.72 -10.99 20.75
C ASP A 299 6.51 -11.53 19.98
N CYS A 300 6.42 -12.86 20.00
CA CYS A 300 5.36 -13.64 19.39
C CYS A 300 4.03 -13.40 20.13
N MET A 301 3.25 -12.43 19.66
CA MET A 301 1.85 -12.29 20.10
C MET A 301 0.87 -12.93 19.12
N LYS A 302 0.15 -13.92 19.66
CA LYS A 302 -0.97 -14.65 19.04
C LYS A 302 -2.06 -13.64 18.65
N TYR A 303 -2.50 -13.64 17.38
CA TYR A 303 -3.73 -12.93 17.02
C TYR A 303 -4.91 -13.87 17.24
N ASN A 304 -5.50 -13.75 18.43
CA ASN A 304 -6.95 -13.67 18.52
C ASN A 304 -7.31 -12.19 18.38
N PHE A 305 -8.53 -11.84 17.98
CA PHE A 305 -9.00 -10.48 18.22
C PHE A 305 -8.76 -10.13 19.70
N ASN A 306 -7.96 -9.10 20.00
CA ASN A 306 -7.64 -8.74 21.39
C ASN A 306 -8.84 -8.16 22.16
N CYS A 307 -9.97 -7.92 21.47
CA CYS A 307 -11.24 -7.64 22.12
C CYS A 307 -11.99 -8.95 22.36
N SER A 308 -12.53 -9.15 23.56
CA SER A 308 -13.35 -10.34 23.86
C SER A 308 -14.54 -10.47 22.88
N PHE A 309 -14.98 -11.69 22.60
CA PHE A 309 -16.12 -11.94 21.69
C PHE A 309 -17.35 -11.10 22.06
N LEU A 310 -17.72 -11.06 23.34
CA LEU A 310 -18.81 -10.21 23.84
C LEU A 310 -18.54 -8.72 23.63
N GLY A 311 -17.30 -8.28 23.78
CA GLY A 311 -16.88 -6.90 23.50
C GLY A 311 -17.06 -6.54 22.03
N GLN A 312 -16.65 -7.43 21.11
CA GLN A 312 -16.85 -7.25 19.67
C GLN A 312 -18.33 -7.22 19.31
N VAL A 313 -19.14 -8.15 19.83
CA VAL A 313 -20.59 -8.17 19.61
C VAL A 313 -21.22 -6.86 20.10
N LYS A 314 -20.88 -6.39 21.30
CA LYS A 314 -21.38 -5.13 21.86
C LYS A 314 -20.97 -3.92 21.02
N LEU A 315 -19.71 -3.85 20.57
CA LEU A 315 -19.22 -2.76 19.73
C LEU A 315 -19.91 -2.74 18.36
N ILE A 316 -20.02 -3.90 17.71
CA ILE A 316 -20.63 -4.03 16.39
C ILE A 316 -22.14 -3.75 16.45
N THR A 317 -22.84 -4.23 17.49
CA THR A 317 -24.27 -3.96 17.69
C THR A 317 -24.54 -2.48 17.97
N ASN A 318 -23.75 -1.84 18.86
CA ASN A 318 -23.87 -0.41 19.11
C ASN A 318 -23.61 0.41 17.83
N ARG A 319 -22.57 0.04 17.07
CA ARG A 319 -22.28 0.62 15.76
C ARG A 319 -23.45 0.49 14.78
N MET A 320 -24.02 -0.70 14.64
CA MET A 320 -25.19 -0.94 13.77
C MET A 320 -26.41 -0.14 14.22
N LEU A 321 -26.64 -0.03 15.53
CA LEU A 321 -27.76 0.72 16.10
C LEU A 321 -27.60 2.23 15.86
N LEU A 322 -26.40 2.78 16.04
CA LEU A 322 -26.09 4.18 15.72
C LEU A 322 -26.28 4.49 14.23
N GLN A 323 -25.84 3.59 13.34
CA GLN A 323 -26.07 3.72 11.90
C GLN A 323 -27.56 3.73 11.58
N SER A 324 -28.32 2.76 12.12
CA SER A 324 -29.76 2.64 11.93
C SER A 324 -30.55 3.87 12.41
N ILE A 325 -30.19 4.44 13.57
CA ILE A 325 -30.84 5.67 14.08
C ILE A 325 -30.56 6.88 13.16
N ARG A 326 -29.40 6.92 12.53
CA ARG A 326 -28.92 8.07 11.74
C ARG A 326 -29.26 7.98 10.26
N ASP A 327 -29.54 6.78 9.77
CA ASP A 327 -30.07 6.56 8.45
C ASP A 327 -31.54 7.00 8.39
N LYS A 328 -31.84 7.91 7.45
CA LYS A 328 -33.18 8.45 7.24
C LYS A 328 -34.13 7.40 6.66
N MET A 329 -33.64 6.44 5.88
CA MET A 329 -34.45 5.37 5.30
C MET A 329 -34.97 4.42 6.37
N THR A 330 -34.14 4.08 7.36
CA THR A 330 -34.57 3.25 8.49
C THR A 330 -35.56 4.00 9.37
N LYS A 331 -35.37 5.30 9.60
CA LYS A 331 -36.37 6.15 10.26
C LYS A 331 -37.71 6.21 9.54
N ILE A 332 -37.72 6.28 8.20
CA ILE A 332 -38.96 6.26 7.42
C ILE A 332 -39.65 4.90 7.51
N GLN A 333 -38.91 3.79 7.46
CA GLN A 333 -39.48 2.44 7.66
C GLN A 333 -40.04 2.22 9.07
N TYR A 334 -39.35 2.70 10.11
CA TYR A 334 -39.87 2.63 11.48
C TYR A 334 -41.04 3.61 11.71
N ALA A 335 -41.01 4.80 11.10
CA ALA A 335 -42.11 5.75 11.16
C ALA A 335 -43.34 5.22 10.41
N SER A 336 -43.19 4.57 9.25
CA SER A 336 -44.32 3.93 8.54
C SER A 336 -44.91 2.77 9.34
N LEU A 337 -44.08 1.95 10.00
CA LEU A 337 -44.52 0.89 10.91
C LEU A 337 -45.19 1.41 12.19
N LEU A 338 -44.83 2.61 12.66
CA LEU A 338 -45.47 3.28 13.79
C LEU A 338 -46.77 3.99 13.37
N PHE A 339 -46.85 4.55 12.17
CA PHE A 339 -48.06 5.16 11.61
C PHE A 339 -49.13 4.13 11.22
N GLU A 340 -48.76 2.91 10.83
CA GLU A 340 -49.73 1.80 10.67
C GLU A 340 -50.32 1.27 11.99
N LYS A 341 -49.80 1.72 13.15
CA LYS A 341 -50.26 1.29 14.48
C LYS A 341 -50.93 2.38 15.32
N ILE A 342 -51.28 3.53 14.73
CA ILE A 342 -52.15 4.52 15.39
C ILE A 342 -53.59 4.26 14.91
N PRO A 343 -54.45 3.59 15.70
CA PRO A 343 -55.87 3.54 15.38
C PRO A 343 -56.42 4.96 15.44
N GLY A 344 -56.97 5.44 14.32
CA GLY A 344 -57.71 6.68 14.28
C GLY A 344 -58.89 6.62 15.27
N GLN A 345 -58.87 7.50 16.25
CA GLN A 345 -60.10 8.05 16.82
C GLN A 345 -60.46 9.27 16.00
N GLY A 346 -61.68 9.27 15.45
CA GLY A 346 -62.26 10.32 14.63
C GLY A 346 -63.38 9.76 13.78
#